data_AF-A0A0F9TQ89-F1
#
_entry.id   AF-A0A0F9TQ89-F1
#
_cell.length_a   1.000
_cell.length_b   1.000
_cell.length_c   1.000
_cell.angle_alpha   90.00
_cell.angle_beta   90.00
_cell.angle_gamma   90.00
#
_symmetry.space_group_name_H-M   'P 1'
#
loop_
_entity.id
_entity.type
_entity.pdbx_description
1 polymer ?
#
loop_
_entity_poly.entity_id
_entity_poly.type
_entity_poly.pdbx_seq_one_letter_code
_entity_poly.pdbx_strand_id
1 'polypeptide(L)'
;NMTSQFFANVYLNELDQFIKNELKAKYYIRYVDDFVILHDNKNILKNHKEIIDIFLKEKLKLQLHTTKSKILFLKKGISFLGFRNFPYHRLLRKANILNIKRKIILGSLFSTI
;
A
#
# COMPACT_ATOMS: atom_id res chain seq x y z
N ASN A 1 9.51 -18.91 -0.44
CA ASN A 1 9.30 -18.31 -1.78
C ASN A 1 9.90 -16.90 -1.89
N MET A 2 11.23 -16.77 -1.88
CA MET A 2 11.90 -15.45 -2.03
C MET A 2 12.07 -15.02 -3.49
N THR A 3 12.22 -15.97 -4.41
CA THR A 3 12.41 -15.72 -5.85
C THR A 3 11.20 -15.01 -6.48
N SER A 4 9.98 -15.48 -6.23
CA SER A 4 8.76 -14.85 -6.77
C SER A 4 8.57 -13.41 -6.27
N GLN A 5 8.88 -13.14 -4.99
CA GLN A 5 8.80 -11.79 -4.42
C GLN A 5 9.86 -10.87 -5.02
N PHE A 6 11.07 -11.38 -5.26
CA PHE A 6 12.13 -10.64 -5.93
C PHE A 6 11.75 -10.28 -7.37
N PHE A 7 11.24 -11.23 -8.15
CA PHE A 7 10.79 -10.98 -9.52
C PHE A 7 9.68 -9.93 -9.58
N ALA A 8 8.71 -9.96 -8.68
CA ALA A 8 7.66 -8.94 -8.60
C ALA A 8 8.24 -7.54 -8.36
N ASN A 9 9.23 -7.42 -7.47
CA ASN A 9 9.90 -6.15 -7.19
C ASN A 9 10.69 -5.61 -8.37
N VAL A 10 11.41 -6.49 -9.10
CA VAL A 10 12.13 -6.12 -10.32
C VAL A 10 11.16 -5.70 -11.41
N TYR A 11 10.06 -6.42 -11.57
CA TYR A 11 9.02 -6.11 -12.54
C TYR A 11 8.37 -4.73 -12.29
N LEU A 12 8.09 -4.41 -11.03
CA LEU A 12 7.51 -3.11 -10.64
C LEU A 12 8.52 -1.95 -10.62
N ASN A 13 9.81 -2.20 -10.87
CA ASN A 13 10.80 -1.12 -10.92
C ASN A 13 10.51 -0.11 -12.05
N GLU A 14 9.92 -0.56 -13.17
CA GLU A 14 9.50 0.34 -14.25
C GLU A 14 8.45 1.36 -13.78
N LEU A 15 7.54 0.95 -12.87
CA LEU A 15 6.58 1.86 -12.26
C LEU A 15 7.28 2.91 -11.41
N ASP A 16 8.30 2.52 -10.63
CA ASP A 16 9.05 3.45 -9.79
C ASP A 16 9.74 4.54 -10.63
N GLN A 17 10.39 4.12 -11.72
CA GLN A 17 11.04 5.03 -12.67
C GLN A 17 10.02 5.97 -13.32
N PHE A 18 8.88 5.45 -13.77
CA PHE A 18 7.80 6.24 -14.34
C PHE A 18 7.28 7.31 -13.35
N ILE A 19 7.01 6.91 -12.10
CA ILE A 19 6.49 7.83 -11.08
C ILE A 19 7.53 8.92 -10.73
N LYS A 20 8.82 8.59 -10.72
CA LYS A 20 9.88 9.54 -10.36
C LYS A 20 10.30 10.46 -11.49
N ASN A 21 10.36 9.96 -12.72
CA ASN A 21 10.90 10.72 -13.85
C ASN A 21 9.79 11.46 -14.60
N GLU A 22 8.66 10.80 -14.86
CA GLU A 22 7.56 11.36 -15.65
C GLU A 22 6.59 12.14 -14.77
N LEU A 23 6.05 11.51 -13.72
CA LEU A 23 5.09 12.17 -12.83
C LEU A 23 5.77 13.13 -11.85
N LYS A 24 7.07 12.95 -11.61
CA LYS A 24 7.88 13.72 -10.65
C LYS A 24 7.24 13.76 -9.25
N ALA A 25 6.60 12.67 -8.84
CA ALA A 25 5.93 12.58 -7.55
C ALA A 25 6.97 12.63 -6.42
N LYS A 26 7.03 13.78 -5.73
CA LYS A 26 8.01 14.06 -4.67
C LYS A 26 7.95 13.01 -3.56
N TYR A 27 6.75 12.78 -3.02
CA TYR A 27 6.51 11.87 -1.91
C TYR A 27 5.86 10.58 -2.41
N TYR A 28 6.71 9.61 -2.77
CA TYR A 28 6.31 8.28 -3.23
C TYR A 28 6.97 7.23 -2.35
N ILE A 29 6.19 6.26 -1.89
CA ILE A 29 6.62 5.14 -1.05
C ILE A 29 6.04 3.86 -1.65
N ARG A 30 6.87 2.83 -1.84
CA ARG A 30 6.43 1.49 -2.26
C ARG A 30 6.93 0.43 -1.29
N TYR A 31 6.08 -0.56 -1.03
CA TYR A 31 6.41 -1.78 -0.32
C TYR A 31 5.82 -2.96 -1.09
N VAL A 32 6.69 -3.71 -1.76
CA VAL A 32 6.29 -4.79 -2.69
C VAL A 32 5.28 -4.24 -3.71
N ASP A 33 4.04 -4.71 -3.69
CA ASP A 33 2.99 -4.31 -4.63
C ASP A 33 2.18 -3.10 -4.14
N ASP A 34 2.25 -2.76 -2.86
CA ASP A 34 1.51 -1.65 -2.27
C ASP A 34 2.33 -0.36 -2.34
N PHE A 35 1.75 0.72 -2.88
CA PHE A 35 2.40 2.03 -2.93
C PHE A 35 1.48 3.18 -2.49
N VAL A 36 2.09 4.29 -2.09
CA VAL A 36 1.43 5.51 -1.64
C VAL A 36 2.13 6.72 -2.27
N ILE A 37 1.33 7.63 -2.82
CA ILE A 37 1.77 8.96 -3.26
C ILE A 37 1.09 10.01 -2.39
N LEU A 38 1.86 10.97 -1.88
CA LEU A 38 1.34 12.09 -1.10
C LEU A 38 1.46 13.40 -1.91
N HIS A 39 0.37 14.16 -1.93
CA HIS A 39 0.31 15.49 -2.50
C HIS A 39 -0.76 16.30 -1.73
N ASP A 40 -0.54 17.60 -1.63
CA ASP A 40 -1.50 18.58 -1.08
C ASP A 40 -2.71 18.84 -2.01
N ASN A 41 -2.56 18.61 -3.32
CA ASN A 41 -3.61 18.81 -4.31
C ASN A 41 -4.27 17.49 -4.73
N LYS A 42 -5.55 17.35 -4.38
CA LYS A 42 -6.37 16.18 -4.72
C LYS A 42 -6.50 15.95 -6.22
N ASN A 43 -6.55 17.00 -7.05
CA ASN A 43 -6.71 16.86 -8.49
C ASN A 43 -5.43 16.30 -9.14
N ILE A 44 -4.26 16.67 -8.63
CA ILE A 44 -2.99 16.07 -9.07
C ILE A 44 -2.98 14.56 -8.77
N LEU A 45 -3.44 14.15 -7.58
CA LEU A 45 -3.56 12.73 -7.24
C LEU A 45 -4.57 11.97 -8.11
N LYS A 46 -5.67 12.61 -8.52
CA LYS A 46 -6.63 12.01 -9.46
C LYS A 46 -5.97 11.78 -10.83
N ASN A 47 -5.33 12.82 -11.35
CA ASN A 47 -4.61 12.74 -12.63
C ASN A 47 -3.51 11.66 -12.59
N HIS A 48 -2.69 11.64 -11.54
CA HIS A 48 -1.70 10.57 -11.34
C HIS A 48 -2.34 9.19 -11.30
N LYS A 49 -3.47 9.01 -10.59
CA LYS A 49 -4.15 7.72 -10.52
C LYS A 49 -4.58 7.23 -11.91
N GLU A 50 -5.14 8.11 -12.74
CA GLU A 50 -5.57 7.78 -14.10
C GLU A 50 -4.37 7.43 -14.99
N ILE A 51 -3.33 8.27 -14.99
CA ILE A 51 -2.12 8.05 -15.77
C ILE A 51 -1.40 6.74 -15.35
N ILE A 52 -1.31 6.48 -14.04
CA ILE A 52 -0.70 5.25 -13.51
C ILE A 52 -1.52 4.03 -13.94
N ASP A 53 -2.86 4.09 -13.91
CA ASP A 53 -3.71 2.97 -14.34
C ASP A 53 -3.50 2.64 -15.82
N ILE A 54 -3.36 3.66 -16.67
CA ILE A 54 -3.03 3.49 -18.10
C ILE A 54 -1.64 2.86 -18.26
N PHE A 55 -0.62 3.41 -17.59
CA PHE A 55 0.74 2.89 -17.66
C PHE A 55 0.80 1.41 -17.23
N LEU A 56 0.16 1.07 -16.11
CA LEU A 56 0.11 -0.30 -15.60
C LEU A 56 -0.54 -1.25 -16.60
N LYS A 57 -1.66 -0.85 -17.23
CA LYS A 57 -2.38 -1.68 -18.21
C LYS A 57 -1.58 -1.87 -19.48
N GLU A 58 -0.98 -0.81 -20.00
CA GLU A 58 -0.35 -0.83 -21.32
C GLU A 58 1.05 -1.45 -21.27
N LYS A 59 1.86 -1.06 -20.29
CA LYS A 59 3.27 -1.47 -20.16
C LYS A 59 3.44 -2.74 -19.33
N LEU A 60 2.83 -2.78 -18.15
CA LEU A 60 3.02 -3.87 -17.18
C LEU A 60 1.89 -4.90 -17.20
N LYS A 61 0.87 -4.75 -18.05
CA LYS A 61 -0.32 -5.64 -18.08
C LYS A 61 -0.96 -5.88 -16.71
N LEU A 62 -0.86 -4.87 -15.83
CA LEU A 62 -1.43 -4.86 -14.48
C LEU A 62 -2.61 -3.87 -14.41
N GLN A 63 -3.45 -4.01 -13.38
CA GLN A 63 -4.56 -3.10 -13.15
C GLN A 63 -4.63 -2.69 -11.68
N LEU A 64 -4.92 -1.42 -11.42
CA LEU A 64 -5.18 -0.97 -10.06
C LEU A 64 -6.46 -1.61 -9.52
N HIS A 65 -6.39 -2.05 -8.27
CA HIS A 65 -7.57 -2.58 -7.60
C HIS A 65 -8.63 -1.48 -7.41
N THR A 66 -9.78 -1.64 -8.07
CA THR A 66 -10.87 -0.64 -8.15
C THR A 66 -11.33 -0.11 -6.80
N THR A 67 -11.52 -1.01 -5.82
CA THR A 67 -12.01 -0.63 -4.49
C THR A 67 -10.91 -0.34 -3.48
N LYS A 68 -9.68 -0.83 -3.63
CA LYS A 68 -8.58 -0.60 -2.67
C LYS A 68 -7.77 0.65 -2.98
N SER A 69 -7.62 1.01 -4.26
CA SER A 69 -6.92 2.22 -4.70
C SER A 69 -7.78 3.46 -4.46
N LYS A 70 -7.52 4.18 -3.37
CA LYS A 70 -8.32 5.34 -2.92
C LYS A 70 -7.45 6.56 -2.68
N ILE A 71 -7.98 7.73 -3.03
CA ILE A 71 -7.43 9.03 -2.62
C ILE A 71 -8.09 9.41 -1.29
N LEU A 72 -7.28 9.51 -0.24
CA LEU A 72 -7.74 9.75 1.13
C LEU A 72 -7.05 10.99 1.69
N PHE A 73 -7.75 11.71 2.56
CA PHE A 73 -7.12 12.78 3.34
C PHE A 73 -6.30 12.18 4.48
N LEU A 74 -5.07 12.68 4.67
CA LEU A 74 -4.15 12.19 5.71
C LEU A 74 -4.75 12.27 7.13
N LYS A 75 -5.59 13.27 7.40
CA LYS A 75 -6.32 13.41 8.67
C LYS A 75 -7.26 12.25 9.01
N LYS A 76 -7.73 11.50 8.01
CA LYS A 76 -8.56 10.30 8.21
C LYS A 76 -7.72 9.06 8.55
N GLY A 77 -6.40 9.16 8.48
CA GLY A 77 -5.47 8.06 8.63
C GLY A 77 -5.46 7.12 7.42
N ILE A 78 -4.28 6.66 7.03
CA ILE A 78 -4.09 5.79 5.85
C ILE A 78 -3.75 4.38 6.34
N SER A 79 -4.46 3.37 5.83
CA SER A 79 -4.12 1.98 6.10
C SER A 79 -2.95 1.56 5.22
N PHE A 80 -1.80 1.29 5.83
CA PHE A 80 -0.58 0.88 5.12
C PHE A 80 0.24 -0.05 6.03
N LEU A 81 0.69 -1.19 5.49
CA LEU A 81 1.53 -2.19 6.17
C LEU A 81 1.02 -2.66 7.55
N GLY A 82 -0.29 -2.94 7.63
CA GLY A 82 -0.90 -3.47 8.87
C GLY A 82 -1.22 -2.41 9.94
N PHE A 83 -0.89 -1.15 9.69
CA PHE A 83 -1.21 -0.02 10.57
C PHE A 83 -2.17 0.95 9.92
N ARG A 84 -2.85 1.75 10.74
CA ARG A 84 -3.51 2.99 10.34
C ARG A 84 -2.60 4.14 10.76
N ASN A 85 -1.98 4.76 9.76
CA ASN A 85 -0.96 5.79 9.94
C ASN A 85 -1.62 7.18 9.92
N PHE A 86 -1.37 7.97 10.96
CA PHE A 86 -1.73 9.38 11.06
C PHE A 86 -0.45 10.23 11.07
N PRO A 87 -0.55 11.56 10.87
CA PRO A 87 0.63 12.41 10.86
C PRO A 87 1.53 12.28 12.11
N TYR A 88 0.92 12.13 13.30
CA TYR A 88 1.62 12.18 14.59
C TYR A 88 1.60 10.88 15.38
N HIS A 89 0.89 9.84 14.91
CA HIS A 89 0.79 8.56 15.60
C HIS A 89 0.37 7.44 14.64
N ARG A 90 0.47 6.19 15.09
CA ARG A 90 0.04 5.02 14.33
C ARG A 90 -0.82 4.13 15.22
N LEU A 91 -1.89 3.58 14.67
CA LEU A 91 -2.75 2.63 15.35
C LEU A 91 -2.65 1.26 14.67
N LEU A 92 -2.67 0.19 15.46
CA LEU A 92 -2.76 -1.16 14.92
C LEU A 92 -4.16 -1.38 14.31
N ARG A 93 -4.24 -2.04 13.14
CA ARG A 93 -5.55 -2.35 12.54
C ARG A 93 -6.35 -3.27 13.47
N LYS A 94 -7.65 -2.99 13.62
CA LYS A 94 -8.57 -3.78 14.46
C LYS A 94 -8.51 -5.29 14.13
N ALA A 95 -8.39 -5.64 12.85
CA ALA A 95 -8.22 -7.03 12.41
C ALA A 95 -6.96 -7.70 12.99
N ASN A 96 -5.84 -6.98 13.04
CA ASN A 96 -4.60 -7.50 13.62
C ASN A 96 -4.73 -7.69 15.13
N ILE A 97 -5.37 -6.73 15.83
CA ILE A 97 -5.68 -6.86 17.26
C ILE A 97 -6.53 -8.11 17.52
N LEU A 98 -7.58 -8.33 16.72
CA LEU A 98 -8.44 -9.51 16.84
C LEU A 98 -7.68 -10.81 16.57
N ASN A 99 -6.83 -10.85 15.55
CA ASN A 99 -6.01 -12.02 15.25
C ASN A 99 -5.01 -12.35 16.36
N ILE A 100 -4.37 -11.33 16.94
CA ILE A 100 -3.47 -11.49 18.08
C ILE A 100 -4.24 -12.04 19.29
N LYS A 101 -5.39 -11.45 19.63
CA LYS A 101 -6.24 -11.93 20.73
C LYS A 101 -6.65 -13.39 20.55
N ARG A 102 -7.08 -13.77 19.35
CA ARG A 102 -7.42 -15.18 19.02
C ARG A 102 -6.23 -16.12 19.23
N LYS A 103 -5.04 -15.74 18.76
CA LYS A 103 -3.83 -16.56 18.92
C LYS A 103 -3.40 -16.69 20.38
N ILE A 104 -3.51 -15.64 21.18
CA ILE A 104 -3.19 -15.68 22.62
C ILE A 104 -4.15 -16.62 23.36
N ILE A 105 -5.46 -16.50 23.13
CA ILE A 105 -6.48 -17.35 23.77
C ILE A 105 -6.25 -18.83 23.42
N LEU A 106 -6.00 -19.13 22.14
CA LEU A 106 -5.67 -20.50 21.72
C LEU A 106 -4.37 -21.00 22.36
N GLY A 107 -3.32 -20.17 22.40
CA GLY A 107 -2.06 -20.52 23.05
C GLY A 107 -2.20 -20.82 24.54
N SER A 108 -3.03 -20.07 25.27
CA SER A 108 -3.32 -20.34 26.69
C SER A 108 -4.10 -21.64 26.93
N LEU A 109 -4.93 -22.05 25.96
CA LEU A 109 -5.67 -23.32 26.05
C LEU A 109 -4.74 -24.53 25.84
N PHE A 110 -3.73 -24.41 24.98
CA PHE A 110 -2.74 -25.48 24.76
C PHE A 110 -1.66 -25.57 25.85
N SER A 111 -1.44 -24.52 26.66
CA SER A 111 -0.50 -24.58 27.79
C SER A 111 -1.12 -25.11 29.09
N THR A 112 -2.43 -25.41 29.08
CA THR A 112 -3.19 -25.89 30.25
C THR A 112 -3.57 -27.38 30.11
N ILE A 113 -3.11 -28.04 29.05
CA ILE A 113 -3.21 -29.49 28.79
C ILE A 113 -1.78 -30.03 28.79
#